data_AF-W2SIN2-F1
#
_entry.id   AF-W2SIN2-F1
#
_cell.length_a   1.000
_cell.length_b   1.000
_cell.length_c   1.000
_cell.angle_alpha   90.00
_cell.angle_beta   90.00
_cell.angle_gamma   90.00
#
_symmetry.space_group_name_H-M   'P 1'
#
loop_
_entity.id
_entity.type
_entity.pdbx_description
1 polymer ?
#
loop_
_entity_poly.entity_id
_entity_poly.type
_entity_poly.pdbx_seq_one_letter_code
_entity_poly.pdbx_strand_id
1 'polypeptide(L)'
;MVVALLFFLAGWKWYKKCPPSRENVAGAVISCMWTAGKRTLFGRSTKPVAHWLDRAAPEHSPEMIQAVKSFVNVAVIFGPLVFFWALFDQQGSTWVLQARRLNGRVGWITFLPEQINILNPLIVIIMVPVFEGIIYPTARKFFHVTPLRKMALGGLLTATAFIMAGLLQ
;
A
#
# COMPACT_ATOMS: atom_id res chain seq x y z
N MET A 1 -16.25 -8.02 -21.15
CA MET A 1 -15.99 -9.35 -20.56
C MET A 1 -15.73 -10.41 -21.63
N VAL A 2 -16.69 -10.71 -22.53
CA VAL A 2 -16.53 -11.74 -23.58
C VAL A 2 -15.36 -11.47 -24.53
N VAL A 3 -15.20 -10.23 -25.01
CA VAL A 3 -14.09 -9.84 -25.90
C VAL A 3 -12.73 -10.01 -25.22
N ALA A 4 -12.60 -9.63 -23.94
CA ALA A 4 -11.38 -9.80 -23.17
C ALA A 4 -11.03 -11.29 -22.98
N LEU A 5 -12.04 -12.15 -22.78
CA LEU A 5 -11.87 -13.60 -22.68
C LEU A 5 -11.31 -14.19 -23.99
N LEU A 6 -11.86 -13.78 -25.14
CA LEU A 6 -11.41 -14.24 -26.45
C LEU A 6 -9.95 -13.86 -26.74
N PHE A 7 -9.54 -12.63 -26.39
CA PHE A 7 -8.14 -12.21 -26.48
C PHE A 7 -7.22 -13.04 -25.58
N PHE A 8 -7.65 -13.34 -24.35
CA PHE A 8 -6.87 -14.14 -23.42
C PHE A 8 -6.68 -15.59 -23.88
N LEU A 9 -7.75 -16.18 -24.44
CA LEU A 9 -7.73 -17.52 -25.01
C LEU A 9 -6.88 -17.58 -26.30
N ALA A 10 -6.94 -16.55 -27.15
CA ALA A 10 -6.11 -16.46 -28.34
C ALA A 10 -4.61 -16.38 -28.00
N GLY A 11 -4.26 -15.63 -26.94
CA GLY A 11 -2.89 -15.53 -26.43
C GLY A 11 -2.39 -16.77 -25.67
N TRP A 12 -3.25 -17.78 -25.45
CA TRP A 12 -2.94 -18.93 -24.59
C TRP A 12 -1.61 -19.62 -24.96
N LYS A 13 -1.34 -19.75 -26.26
CA LYS A 13 -0.16 -20.43 -26.81
C LYS A 13 1.16 -19.70 -26.54
N TRP A 14 1.11 -18.41 -26.21
CA TRP A 14 2.29 -17.60 -25.94
C TRP A 14 2.58 -17.41 -24.44
N TYR A 15 1.73 -17.94 -23.55
CA TYR A 15 2.04 -17.90 -22.12
C TYR A 15 3.14 -18.89 -21.79
N LYS A 16 4.23 -18.36 -21.25
CA LYS A 16 5.27 -19.15 -20.62
C LYS A 16 4.74 -19.67 -19.28
N LYS A 17 4.33 -20.94 -19.26
CA LYS A 17 3.91 -21.62 -18.03
C LYS A 17 5.16 -21.99 -17.23
N CYS A 18 5.56 -21.12 -16.32
CA CYS A 18 6.59 -21.47 -15.33
C CYS A 18 6.01 -22.57 -14.42
N PRO A 19 6.70 -23.71 -14.23
CA PRO A 19 6.26 -24.71 -13.27
C PRO A 19 6.18 -24.06 -11.88
N PRO A 20 5.18 -24.39 -11.06
CA PRO A 20 5.15 -23.92 -9.67
C PRO A 20 6.46 -24.35 -9.00
N SER A 21 7.13 -23.41 -8.31
CA SER A 21 8.33 -23.71 -7.53
C SER A 21 8.07 -24.94 -6.67
N ARG A 22 8.92 -25.98 -6.78
CA ARG A 22 8.72 -27.28 -6.12
C ARG A 22 8.65 -27.21 -4.60
N GLU A 23 9.11 -26.12 -4.00
CA GLU A 23 9.07 -25.89 -2.56
C GLU A 23 7.91 -24.99 -2.15
N ASN A 24 7.25 -25.35 -1.05
CA ASN A 24 6.26 -24.52 -0.37
C ASN A 24 6.94 -23.31 0.27
N VAL A 25 7.26 -22.29 -0.53
CA VAL A 25 7.92 -21.06 -0.06
C VAL A 25 7.16 -20.42 1.10
N ALA A 26 5.83 -20.36 1.02
CA ALA A 26 5.00 -19.83 2.12
C ALA A 26 5.15 -20.65 3.41
N GLY A 27 5.18 -21.99 3.29
CA GLY A 27 5.40 -22.88 4.43
C GLY A 27 6.78 -22.70 5.05
N ALA A 28 7.81 -22.54 4.22
CA ALA A 28 9.19 -22.31 4.67
C ALA A 28 9.34 -20.96 5.38
N VAL A 29 8.70 -19.90 4.88
CA VAL A 29 8.66 -18.58 5.52
C VAL A 29 7.96 -18.65 6.89
N ILE A 30 6.79 -19.29 6.96
CA ILE A 30 6.03 -19.45 8.20
C ILE A 30 6.84 -20.27 9.23
N SER A 31 7.44 -21.37 8.79
CA SER A 31 8.32 -22.21 9.63
C SER A 31 9.51 -21.41 10.15
N CYS A 32 10.19 -20.64 9.31
CA CYS A 32 11.34 -19.82 9.71
C CYS A 32 10.93 -18.75 10.73
N MET A 33 9.82 -18.05 10.49
CA MET A 33 9.27 -17.07 11.43
C MET A 33 8.84 -17.71 12.76
N TRP A 34 8.21 -18.88 12.71
CA TRP A 34 7.76 -19.61 13.89
C TRP A 34 8.94 -20.11 14.74
N THR A 35 9.95 -20.74 14.12
CA THR A 35 11.17 -21.19 14.80
C THR A 35 11.93 -20.02 15.42
N ALA A 36 12.10 -18.92 14.67
CA ALA A 36 12.74 -17.71 15.18
C ALA A 36 11.96 -17.08 16.35
N GLY A 37 10.63 -17.01 16.24
CA GLY A 37 9.74 -16.46 17.26
C GLY A 37 9.72 -17.31 18.53
N LYS A 38 9.55 -18.63 18.39
CA LYS A 38 9.55 -19.57 19.52
C LYS A 38 10.87 -19.54 20.29
N ARG A 39 12.01 -19.48 19.59
CA ARG A 39 13.35 -19.35 20.23
C ARG A 39 13.58 -18.00 20.88
N THR A 40 12.93 -16.95 20.39
CA THR A 40 13.01 -15.61 20.97
C THR A 40 12.16 -15.50 22.25
N LEU A 41 10.97 -16.09 22.27
CA LEU A 41 10.02 -15.98 23.38
C LEU A 41 10.23 -17.06 24.47
N PHE A 42 10.59 -18.28 24.08
CA PHE A 42 10.68 -19.43 24.99
C PHE A 42 12.08 -20.02 25.12
N GLY A 43 13.05 -19.54 24.34
CA GLY A 43 14.43 -20.03 24.38
C GLY A 43 15.34 -19.19 25.29
N ARG A 44 16.10 -19.84 26.18
CA ARG A 44 17.28 -19.22 26.81
C ARG A 44 18.36 -19.05 25.74
N SER A 45 18.57 -17.81 25.28
CA SER A 45 19.54 -17.51 24.22
C SER A 45 20.97 -17.68 24.74
N THR A 46 21.76 -18.57 24.13
CA THR A 46 23.15 -18.87 24.52
C THR A 46 24.20 -18.05 23.76
N LYS A 47 23.82 -17.25 22.75
CA LYS A 47 24.72 -16.33 22.03
C LYS A 47 24.01 -15.01 21.68
N PRO A 48 24.67 -13.84 21.83
CA PRO A 48 24.12 -12.57 21.37
C PRO A 48 24.05 -12.57 19.84
N VAL A 49 22.88 -12.30 19.29
CA VAL A 49 22.61 -12.20 17.84
C VAL A 49 22.05 -10.81 17.54
N ALA A 50 22.47 -10.23 16.42
CA ALA A 50 22.12 -8.86 16.02
C ALA A 50 20.63 -8.70 15.65
N HIS A 51 19.98 -9.74 15.10
CA HIS A 51 18.56 -9.71 14.72
C HIS A 51 17.85 -10.99 15.19
N TRP A 52 16.59 -10.88 15.63
CA TRP A 52 15.83 -12.01 16.20
C TRP A 52 15.63 -13.18 15.20
N LEU A 53 15.50 -12.87 13.90
CA LEU A 53 15.43 -13.86 12.82
C LEU A 53 16.73 -14.68 12.63
N ASP A 54 17.88 -14.20 13.11
CA ASP A 54 19.15 -14.96 13.00
C ASP A 54 19.19 -16.19 13.91
N ARG A 55 18.24 -16.29 14.87
CA ARG A 55 18.05 -17.49 15.70
C ARG A 55 17.53 -18.70 14.91
N ALA A 56 17.07 -18.50 13.68
CA ALA A 56 16.65 -19.55 12.75
C ALA A 56 17.80 -20.10 11.87
N ALA A 57 19.01 -19.52 11.95
CA ALA A 57 20.20 -19.97 11.21
C ALA A 57 20.54 -21.47 11.28
N PRO A 58 20.23 -22.23 12.36
CA PRO A 58 20.50 -23.67 12.41
C PRO A 58 19.65 -24.53 11.45
N GLU A 59 18.47 -24.04 11.03
CA GLU A 59 17.48 -24.84 10.29
C GLU A 59 17.19 -24.28 8.88
N HIS A 60 17.59 -23.04 8.60
CA HIS A 60 17.26 -22.36 7.35
C HIS A 60 18.49 -21.76 6.69
N SER A 61 18.50 -21.73 5.35
CA SER A 61 19.58 -21.12 4.57
C SER A 61 19.70 -19.61 4.86
N PRO A 62 20.91 -19.03 4.80
CA PRO A 62 21.12 -17.60 5.05
C PRO A 62 20.34 -16.72 4.05
N GLU A 63 20.20 -17.17 2.81
CA GLU A 63 19.40 -16.49 1.78
C GLU A 63 17.91 -16.41 2.17
N MET A 64 17.35 -17.50 2.72
CA MET A 64 15.96 -17.52 3.18
C MET A 64 15.75 -16.58 4.36
N ILE A 65 16.69 -16.53 5.32
CA ILE A 65 16.61 -15.62 6.47
C ILE A 65 16.66 -14.16 6.01
N GLN A 66 17.52 -13.82 5.05
CA GLN A 66 17.60 -12.48 4.49
C GLN A 66 16.33 -12.10 3.71
N ALA A 67 15.74 -13.05 2.98
CA ALA A 67 14.47 -12.87 2.30
C ALA A 67 13.32 -12.61 3.30
N VAL A 68 13.24 -13.41 4.38
CA VAL A 68 12.24 -13.22 5.44
C VAL A 68 12.42 -11.88 6.16
N LYS A 69 13.67 -11.45 6.43
CA LYS A 69 13.96 -10.11 6.99
C LYS A 69 13.42 -9.00 6.09
N SER A 70 13.69 -9.08 4.79
CA SER A 70 13.22 -8.10 3.81
C SER A 70 11.69 -8.10 3.72
N PHE A 71 11.08 -9.28 3.71
CA PHE A 71 9.64 -9.45 3.70
C PHE A 71 8.98 -8.80 4.93
N VAL A 72 9.49 -9.07 6.14
CA VAL A 72 8.96 -8.48 7.38
C VAL A 72 9.11 -6.96 7.36
N ASN A 73 10.24 -6.42 6.89
CA ASN A 73 10.44 -4.97 6.78
C ASN A 73 9.43 -4.32 5.83
N VAL A 74 9.16 -4.96 4.68
CA VAL A 74 8.14 -4.48 3.74
C VAL A 74 6.74 -4.60 4.35
N ALA A 75 6.42 -5.71 5.02
CA ALA A 75 5.12 -5.92 5.66
C ALA A 75 4.81 -4.83 6.71
N VAL A 76 5.82 -4.37 7.46
CA VAL A 76 5.66 -3.26 8.41
C VAL A 76 5.31 -1.95 7.68
N ILE A 77 5.91 -1.68 6.51
CA ILE A 77 5.59 -0.50 5.69
C ILE A 77 4.14 -0.55 5.15
N PHE A 78 3.58 -1.75 4.95
CA PHE A 78 2.20 -1.93 4.52
C PHE A 78 1.17 -1.65 5.64
N GLY A 79 1.56 -1.66 6.91
CA GLY A 79 0.65 -1.36 8.03
C GLY A 79 -0.06 0.00 7.88
N PRO A 80 0.67 1.12 7.75
CA PRO A 80 0.08 2.43 7.48
C PRO A 80 -0.75 2.50 6.19
N LEU A 81 -0.39 1.71 5.17
CA LEU A 81 -1.08 1.71 3.88
C LEU A 81 -2.53 1.20 4.01
N VAL A 82 -2.78 0.23 4.91
CA VAL A 82 -4.15 -0.26 5.19
C VAL A 82 -5.03 0.88 5.71
N PHE A 83 -4.52 1.70 6.64
CA PHE A 83 -5.26 2.84 7.17
C PHE A 83 -5.51 3.91 6.10
N PHE A 84 -4.51 4.17 5.24
CA PHE A 84 -4.68 5.10 4.12
C PHE A 84 -5.83 4.67 3.21
N TRP A 85 -5.88 3.39 2.80
CA TRP A 85 -6.97 2.88 1.95
C TRP A 85 -8.32 2.88 2.66
N ALA A 86 -8.36 2.48 3.93
CA ALA A 86 -9.58 2.52 4.73
C ALA A 86 -10.18 3.93 4.84
N LEU A 87 -9.34 4.97 4.84
CA LEU A 87 -9.75 6.36 4.81
C LEU A 87 -10.14 6.80 3.39
N PHE A 88 -9.33 6.50 2.38
CA PHE A 88 -9.58 6.88 0.99
C PHE A 88 -10.92 6.33 0.46
N ASP A 89 -11.25 5.08 0.79
CA ASP A 89 -12.49 4.44 0.33
C ASP A 89 -13.77 5.06 0.93
N GLN A 90 -13.65 5.88 1.98
CA GLN A 90 -14.81 6.61 2.54
C GLN A 90 -15.33 7.72 1.61
N GLN A 91 -14.52 8.16 0.64
CA GLN A 91 -14.95 9.15 -0.34
C GLN A 91 -16.16 8.66 -1.15
N GLY A 92 -16.20 7.36 -1.48
CA GLY A 92 -17.31 6.76 -2.23
C GLY A 92 -18.56 6.47 -1.41
N SER A 93 -18.51 6.61 -0.08
CA SER A 93 -19.60 6.23 0.83
C SER A 93 -19.94 7.35 1.81
N THR A 94 -19.21 7.47 2.92
CA THR A 94 -19.45 8.44 3.99
C THR A 94 -19.51 9.87 3.48
N TRP A 95 -18.60 10.26 2.57
CA TRP A 95 -18.57 11.64 2.04
C TRP A 95 -19.75 11.93 1.11
N VAL A 96 -20.26 10.92 0.39
CA VAL A 96 -21.48 11.05 -0.42
C VAL A 96 -22.69 11.27 0.50
N LEU A 97 -22.77 10.55 1.62
CA LEU A 97 -23.82 10.75 2.62
C LEU A 97 -23.74 12.13 3.28
N GLN A 98 -22.54 12.61 3.58
CA GLN A 98 -22.32 13.97 4.08
C GLN A 98 -22.79 15.01 3.05
N ALA A 99 -22.39 14.85 1.77
CA ALA A 99 -22.79 15.74 0.69
C ALA A 99 -24.31 15.79 0.46
N ARG A 100 -25.05 14.69 0.73
CA ARG A 100 -26.53 14.68 0.68
C ARG A 100 -27.18 15.61 1.73
N ARG A 101 -26.49 15.92 2.82
CA ARG A 101 -26.97 16.82 3.87
C ARG A 101 -26.56 18.29 3.63
N LEU A 102 -25.73 18.55 2.63
CA LEU A 102 -25.25 19.87 2.28
C LEU A 102 -26.04 20.47 1.11
N ASN A 103 -25.95 21.79 0.95
CA ASN A 103 -26.51 22.45 -0.23
C ASN A 103 -25.60 22.18 -1.45
N GLY A 104 -26.06 21.36 -2.38
CA GLY A 104 -25.36 21.03 -3.63
C GLY A 104 -25.44 22.10 -4.72
N ARG A 105 -26.03 23.27 -4.45
CA ARG A 105 -26.18 24.35 -5.42
C ARG A 105 -24.91 25.19 -5.49
N VAL A 106 -24.24 25.15 -6.65
CA VAL A 106 -23.08 25.99 -6.97
C VAL A 106 -23.52 26.96 -8.07
N GLY A 107 -23.92 28.17 -7.66
CA GLY A 107 -24.48 29.19 -8.56
C GLY A 107 -25.79 28.73 -9.21
N TRP A 108 -25.77 28.54 -10.53
CA TRP A 108 -26.93 28.13 -11.34
C TRP A 108 -27.08 26.60 -11.46
N ILE A 109 -26.04 25.84 -11.13
CA ILE A 109 -25.99 24.38 -11.32
C ILE A 109 -26.19 23.70 -9.97
N THR A 110 -27.03 22.66 -9.95
CA THR A 110 -27.19 21.79 -8.77
C THR A 110 -26.45 20.49 -9.03
N PHE A 111 -25.41 20.22 -8.23
CA PHE A 111 -24.65 18.98 -8.31
C PHE A 111 -25.34 17.89 -7.49
N LEU A 112 -25.46 16.70 -8.07
CA LEU A 112 -25.84 15.52 -7.31
C LEU A 112 -24.65 15.08 -6.43
N PRO A 113 -24.88 14.67 -5.17
CA PRO A 113 -23.83 14.22 -4.27
C PRO A 113 -22.90 13.14 -4.85
N GLU A 114 -23.44 12.24 -5.66
CA GLU A 114 -22.68 11.18 -6.32
C GLU A 114 -21.73 11.70 -7.41
N GLN A 115 -22.06 12.83 -8.04
CA GLN A 115 -21.24 13.44 -9.10
C GLN A 115 -19.92 14.00 -8.55
N ILE A 116 -19.83 14.27 -7.24
CA ILE A 116 -18.59 14.77 -6.60
C ILE A 116 -17.43 13.77 -6.76
N ASN A 117 -17.71 12.47 -6.88
CA ASN A 117 -16.66 11.45 -7.07
C ASN A 117 -15.90 11.59 -8.40
N ILE A 118 -16.45 12.30 -9.40
CA ILE A 118 -15.72 12.58 -10.66
C ILE A 118 -14.47 13.43 -10.43
N LEU A 119 -14.43 14.18 -9.33
CA LEU A 119 -13.30 15.01 -8.97
C LEU A 119 -12.06 14.18 -8.64
N ASN A 120 -12.20 12.95 -8.14
CA ASN A 120 -11.05 12.11 -7.81
C ASN A 120 -10.15 11.83 -9.03
N PRO A 121 -10.63 11.18 -10.11
CA PRO A 121 -9.80 10.92 -11.28
C PRO A 121 -9.32 12.20 -11.97
N LEU A 122 -10.14 13.27 -11.96
CA LEU A 122 -9.74 14.57 -12.51
C LEU A 122 -8.55 15.19 -11.75
N ILE A 123 -8.63 15.20 -10.41
CA ILE A 123 -7.54 15.67 -9.56
C ILE A 123 -6.29 14.83 -9.78
N VAL A 124 -6.40 13.51 -9.91
CA VAL A 124 -5.25 12.63 -10.19
C VAL A 124 -4.59 12.98 -11.52
N ILE A 125 -5.38 13.15 -12.60
CA ILE A 125 -4.88 13.51 -13.93
C ILE A 125 -4.11 14.85 -13.90
N ILE A 126 -4.55 15.81 -13.09
CA ILE A 126 -3.90 17.11 -12.95
C ILE A 126 -2.68 17.03 -12.01
N MET A 127 -2.83 16.35 -10.87
CA MET A 127 -1.81 16.32 -9.82
C MET A 127 -0.60 15.49 -10.22
N VAL A 128 -0.77 14.34 -10.89
CA VAL A 128 0.37 13.51 -11.33
C VAL A 128 1.41 14.29 -12.14
N PRO A 129 1.05 14.99 -13.24
CA PRO A 129 2.03 15.78 -14.01
C PRO A 129 2.56 16.98 -13.23
N VAL A 130 1.76 17.62 -12.37
CA VAL A 130 2.23 18.71 -11.50
C VAL A 130 3.30 18.21 -10.52
N PHE A 131 3.06 17.06 -9.88
CA PHE A 131 3.99 16.48 -8.93
C PHE A 131 5.27 15.98 -9.62
N GLU A 132 5.15 15.24 -10.71
CA GLU A 132 6.31 14.67 -11.42
C GLU A 132 7.09 15.71 -12.25
N GLY A 133 6.40 16.68 -12.86
CA GLY A 133 6.99 17.70 -13.73
C GLY A 133 7.51 18.92 -12.99
N ILE A 134 6.89 19.34 -11.88
CA ILE A 134 7.21 20.61 -11.22
C ILE A 134 7.67 20.38 -9.78
N ILE A 135 6.85 19.74 -8.95
CA ILE A 135 7.09 19.68 -7.50
C ILE A 135 8.30 18.82 -7.17
N TYR A 136 8.37 17.58 -7.64
CA TYR A 136 9.50 16.70 -7.32
C TYR A 136 10.82 17.16 -7.93
N PRO A 137 10.90 17.63 -9.19
CA PRO A 137 12.13 18.21 -9.73
C PRO A 137 12.61 19.43 -8.93
N THR A 138 11.69 20.30 -8.50
CA THR A 138 12.05 21.49 -7.69
C THR A 138 12.46 21.09 -6.28
N ALA A 139 11.72 20.21 -5.63
CA ALA A 139 12.05 19.72 -4.28
C ALA A 139 13.40 18.99 -4.26
N ARG A 140 13.74 18.25 -5.32
CA ARG A 140 15.03 17.57 -5.48
C ARG A 140 16.23 18.52 -5.55
N LYS A 141 16.02 19.80 -5.88
CA LYS A 141 17.08 20.83 -5.83
C LYS A 141 17.47 21.22 -4.40
N PHE A 142 16.55 21.08 -3.45
CA PHE A 142 16.77 21.47 -2.04
C PHE A 142 16.99 20.27 -1.12
N PHE A 143 16.29 19.15 -1.35
CA PHE A 143 16.35 17.97 -0.47
C PHE A 143 16.22 16.66 -1.24
N HIS A 144 16.80 15.59 -0.70
CA HIS A 144 16.64 14.25 -1.26
C HIS A 144 15.24 13.70 -0.97
N VAL A 145 14.39 13.65 -2.00
CA VAL A 145 13.00 13.17 -1.91
C VAL A 145 13.00 11.64 -2.00
N THR A 146 12.91 10.96 -0.85
CA THR A 146 12.79 9.49 -0.80
C THR A 146 11.33 9.04 -0.97
N PRO A 147 11.08 7.82 -1.50
CA PRO A 147 9.72 7.27 -1.61
C PRO A 147 8.98 7.21 -0.27
N LEU A 148 9.67 6.85 0.82
CA LEU A 148 9.09 6.83 2.16
C LEU A 148 8.63 8.23 2.64
N ARG A 149 9.37 9.29 2.31
CA ARG A 149 8.96 10.67 2.61
C ARG A 149 7.72 11.08 1.83
N LYS A 150 7.59 10.65 0.57
CA LYS A 150 6.38 10.87 -0.24
C LYS A 150 5.16 10.20 0.42
N MET A 151 5.31 8.95 0.88
CA MET A 151 4.24 8.23 1.60
C MET A 151 3.84 8.94 2.89
N ALA A 152 4.82 9.39 3.69
CA ALA A 152 4.54 10.10 4.94
C ALA A 152 3.81 11.44 4.72
N LEU A 153 4.24 12.22 3.73
CA LEU A 153 3.56 13.47 3.36
C LEU A 153 2.13 13.22 2.87
N GLY A 154 1.93 12.17 2.06
CA GLY A 154 0.58 11.74 1.65
C GLY A 154 -0.32 11.43 2.85
N GLY A 155 0.21 10.68 3.84
CA GLY A 155 -0.51 10.38 5.07
C GLY A 155 -0.89 11.62 5.89
N LEU A 156 0.01 12.60 6.00
CA LEU A 156 -0.29 13.89 6.66
C LEU A 156 -1.40 14.66 5.93
N LEU A 157 -1.36 14.70 4.60
CA LEU A 157 -2.41 15.33 3.80
C LEU A 157 -3.76 14.62 4.00
N THR A 158 -3.78 13.29 4.00
CA THR A 158 -5.00 12.53 4.32
C THR A 158 -5.52 12.87 5.72
N ALA A 159 -4.66 12.95 6.73
CA ALA A 159 -5.07 13.33 8.08
C ALA A 159 -5.71 14.72 8.11
N THR A 160 -5.10 15.71 7.43
CA THR A 160 -5.68 17.06 7.33
C THR A 160 -7.02 17.08 6.59
N ALA A 161 -7.18 16.28 5.54
CA ALA A 161 -8.44 16.15 4.82
C ALA A 161 -9.55 15.59 5.71
N PHE A 162 -9.24 14.61 6.55
CA PHE A 162 -10.19 14.04 7.50
C PHE A 162 -10.56 14.98 8.64
N ILE A 163 -9.61 15.80 9.12
CA ILE A 163 -9.92 16.87 10.09
C ILE A 163 -10.93 17.85 9.47
N MET A 164 -10.71 18.28 8.23
CA MET A 164 -11.66 19.16 7.54
C MET A 164 -13.03 18.51 7.32
N ALA A 165 -13.06 17.23 6.92
CA ALA A 165 -14.30 16.49 6.74
C ALA A 165 -15.09 16.37 8.06
N GLY A 166 -14.38 16.13 9.17
CA GLY A 166 -14.99 16.05 10.50
C GLY A 166 -15.51 17.39 11.02
N LEU A 167 -14.85 18.51 10.68
CA LEU A 167 -15.36 19.85 11.02
C LEU A 167 -16.61 20.25 10.23
N LEU A 168 -16.78 19.68 9.03
CA LEU A 168 -17.90 19.96 8.13
C LEU A 168 -19.11 19.05 8.40
N GLN A 169 -18.94 17.98 9.17
CA GLN A 169 -19.98 16.99 9.47
C GLN A 169 -20.91 17.47 10.58
#